data_AF-A0A6J5W9A5-F1
#
_entry.id   AF-A0A6J5W9A5-F1
#
_cell.length_a   1.000
_cell.length_b   1.000
_cell.length_c   1.000
_cell.angle_alpha   90.00
_cell.angle_beta   90.00
_cell.angle_gamma   90.00
#
_symmetry.space_group_name_H-M   'P 1'
#
loop_
_entity.id
_entity.type
_entity.pdbx_description
1 polymer ?
#
loop_
_entity_poly.entity_id
_entity_poly.type
_entity_poly.pdbx_seq_one_letter_code
_entity_poly.pdbx_strand_id
1 'polypeptide(L)'
;MKEKKEEAVCVTGANGFIGSWLVKTLLEEGYTRIHASVYPASDSSHLLNLPAACGLPPHDINITIFEADLLDAVAVARAIEDCHGVFHVASPCTLEDPTDPQAELVLPAVQGTLNVLQAALRFGVRRVVLTSSISAMVPNPSWPPNKPFDESSWTDLDYCKARQKWYPVSKTLGEKAAWDFAEKHGLDVVAIHPATCLGPLLQPSTLNASCAVLLNLLHGSDDTQEYHWLGAVHVQDVAKAQLLLFETPAASGRYLCTNGTFQFSHFADTVSKLYPQFPLHRFSEETQPGLKECKDAAKRLIDLGMVFKPVEDAVRDAVESLKAKGFLKQEMYPSN
;
A
#
# COMPACT_ATOMS: atom_id res chain seq x y z
N MET A 1 -2.01 -21.57 19.34
CA MET A 1 -1.03 -20.51 19.05
C MET A 1 -0.21 -20.97 17.87
N LYS A 2 0.06 -20.07 16.90
CA LYS A 2 0.99 -20.37 15.81
C LYS A 2 2.41 -20.52 16.37
N GLU A 3 3.27 -21.21 15.63
CA GLU A 3 4.68 -21.35 15.99
C GLU A 3 5.34 -19.96 16.08
N LYS A 4 6.14 -19.73 17.13
CA LYS A 4 6.84 -18.45 17.33
C LYS A 4 7.96 -18.33 16.31
N LYS A 5 8.01 -17.20 15.61
CA LYS A 5 9.09 -16.82 14.70
C LYS A 5 9.94 -15.76 15.39
N GLU A 6 11.11 -16.20 15.87
CA GLU A 6 12.02 -15.37 16.67
C GLU A 6 12.98 -14.52 15.82
N GLU A 7 13.00 -14.74 14.51
CA GLU A 7 13.76 -13.92 13.56
C GLU A 7 13.15 -12.52 13.47
N ALA A 8 13.99 -11.49 13.58
CA ALA A 8 13.52 -10.12 13.51
C ALA A 8 13.19 -9.74 12.05
N VAL A 9 12.12 -8.96 11.86
CA VAL A 9 11.80 -8.34 10.57
C VAL A 9 11.68 -6.83 10.72
N CYS A 10 12.16 -6.10 9.71
CA CYS A 10 12.02 -4.65 9.66
C CYS A 10 10.77 -4.26 8.85
N VAL A 11 9.97 -3.33 9.36
CA VAL A 11 8.89 -2.67 8.62
C VAL A 11 9.19 -1.18 8.59
N THR A 12 9.58 -0.65 7.43
CA THR A 12 9.72 0.81 7.25
C THR A 12 8.35 1.45 7.11
N GLY A 13 8.12 2.62 7.71
CA GLY A 13 6.81 3.27 7.67
C GLY A 13 5.77 2.51 8.48
N ALA A 14 6.20 1.84 9.56
CA ALA A 14 5.38 0.93 10.35
C ALA A 14 4.13 1.59 10.94
N ASN A 15 4.17 2.89 11.22
CA ASN A 15 3.04 3.65 11.76
C ASN A 15 2.07 4.18 10.69
N GLY A 16 2.34 3.94 9.40
CA GLY A 16 1.43 4.29 8.30
C GLY A 16 0.25 3.33 8.18
N PHE A 17 -0.66 3.60 7.23
CA PHE A 17 -1.87 2.81 7.01
C PHE A 17 -1.59 1.33 6.73
N ILE A 18 -0.82 1.02 5.68
CA ILE A 18 -0.44 -0.36 5.33
C ILE A 18 0.54 -0.91 6.37
N GLY A 19 1.52 -0.11 6.82
CA GLY A 19 2.52 -0.53 7.80
C GLY A 19 1.91 -1.05 9.10
N SER A 20 0.89 -0.36 9.63
CA SER A 20 0.23 -0.75 10.88
C SER A 20 -0.48 -2.10 10.75
N TRP A 21 -1.16 -2.32 9.63
CA TRP A 21 -1.80 -3.60 9.32
C TRP A 21 -0.79 -4.72 9.09
N LEU A 22 0.37 -4.40 8.50
CA LEU A 22 1.45 -5.35 8.32
C LEU A 22 2.05 -5.77 9.67
N VAL A 23 2.33 -4.83 10.57
CA VAL A 23 2.79 -5.14 11.94
C VAL A 23 1.75 -6.02 12.65
N LYS A 24 0.46 -5.65 12.59
CA LYS A 24 -0.62 -6.47 13.16
C LYS A 24 -0.65 -7.89 12.58
N THR A 25 -0.53 -8.01 11.26
CA THR A 25 -0.55 -9.32 10.56
C THR A 25 0.67 -10.16 10.94
N LEU A 26 1.87 -9.57 11.02
CA LEU A 26 3.08 -10.26 11.46
C LEU A 26 2.91 -10.84 12.88
N LEU A 27 2.35 -10.06 13.80
CA LEU A 27 2.06 -10.51 15.16
C LEU A 27 1.06 -11.67 15.19
N GLU A 28 -0.05 -11.56 14.44
CA GLU A 28 -1.06 -12.62 14.30
C GLU A 28 -0.47 -13.92 13.72
N GLU A 29 0.60 -13.81 12.93
CA GLU A 29 1.29 -14.90 12.25
C GLU A 29 2.52 -15.43 13.01
N GLY A 30 2.71 -14.99 14.26
CA GLY A 30 3.68 -15.53 15.20
C GLY A 30 5.05 -14.85 15.20
N TYR A 31 5.25 -13.76 14.44
CA TYR A 31 6.48 -12.96 14.53
C TYR A 31 6.52 -12.21 15.85
N THR A 32 7.59 -12.42 16.62
CA THR A 32 7.72 -11.84 17.96
C THR A 32 8.69 -10.67 18.02
N ARG A 33 9.56 -10.48 17.01
CA ARG A 33 10.55 -9.40 16.95
C ARG A 33 10.33 -8.54 15.70
N ILE A 34 9.90 -7.30 15.90
CA ILE A 34 9.61 -6.37 14.81
C ILE A 34 10.40 -5.08 15.03
N HIS A 35 11.25 -4.74 14.06
CA HIS A 35 11.89 -3.43 13.99
C HIS A 35 10.94 -2.49 13.21
N ALA A 36 10.24 -1.63 13.94
CA ALA A 36 9.29 -0.68 13.38
C ALA A 36 10.00 0.64 13.09
N SER A 37 10.41 0.84 11.85
CA SER A 37 10.97 2.11 11.41
C SER A 37 9.85 3.11 11.11
N VAL A 38 9.95 4.30 11.69
CA VAL A 38 8.96 5.38 11.56
C VAL A 38 9.67 6.68 11.20
N TYR A 39 8.96 7.59 10.52
CA TYR A 39 9.51 8.91 10.22
C TYR A 39 9.77 9.67 11.54
N PRO A 40 10.89 10.40 11.68
CA PRO A 40 11.23 11.07 12.94
C PRO A 40 10.10 11.97 13.45
N ALA A 41 9.89 11.96 14.78
CA ALA A 41 8.84 12.71 15.47
C ALA A 41 7.37 12.40 15.04
N SER A 42 7.13 11.33 14.29
CA SER A 42 5.76 10.87 13.99
C SER A 42 5.19 10.00 15.11
N ASP A 43 3.87 10.11 15.36
CA ASP A 43 3.21 9.29 16.37
C ASP A 43 3.20 7.82 15.96
N SER A 44 3.73 6.97 16.83
CA SER A 44 3.82 5.51 16.68
C SER A 44 3.25 4.77 17.88
N SER A 45 2.59 5.48 18.80
CA SER A 45 2.10 4.94 20.07
C SER A 45 1.10 3.80 19.90
N HIS A 46 0.30 3.82 18.82
CA HIS A 46 -0.66 2.76 18.53
C HIS A 46 0.00 1.41 18.22
N LEU A 47 1.24 1.40 17.70
CA LEU A 47 1.96 0.16 17.39
C LEU A 47 2.23 -0.66 18.65
N LEU A 48 2.53 0.01 19.77
CA LEU A 48 2.79 -0.64 21.06
C LEU A 48 1.52 -1.25 21.68
N ASN A 49 0.34 -0.84 21.23
CA ASN A 49 -0.95 -1.38 21.68
C ASN A 49 -1.43 -2.57 20.82
N LEU A 50 -0.81 -2.81 19.65
CA LEU A 50 -1.20 -3.90 18.76
C LEU A 50 -1.10 -5.31 19.37
N PRO A 51 -0.08 -5.66 20.18
CA PRO A 51 -0.01 -6.99 20.80
C PRO A 51 -1.24 -7.30 21.67
N ALA A 52 -1.65 -6.33 22.50
CA ALA A 52 -2.84 -6.46 23.33
C ALA A 52 -4.11 -6.58 22.48
N ALA A 53 -4.23 -5.80 21.41
CA ALA A 53 -5.35 -5.90 20.46
C ALA A 53 -5.42 -7.27 19.74
N CYS A 54 -4.29 -7.96 19.59
CA CYS A 54 -4.20 -9.31 19.04
C CYS A 54 -4.39 -10.41 20.10
N GLY A 55 -4.63 -10.05 21.37
CA GLY A 55 -4.71 -11.01 22.47
C GLY A 55 -3.39 -11.70 22.80
N LEU A 56 -2.26 -11.08 22.45
CA LEU A 56 -0.92 -11.63 22.66
C LEU A 56 -0.33 -11.15 24.00
N PRO A 57 0.36 -12.02 24.76
CA PRO A 57 1.02 -11.62 25.99
C PRO A 57 2.18 -10.65 25.68
N PRO A 58 2.21 -9.43 26.26
CA PRO A 58 3.19 -8.41 25.91
C PRO A 58 4.65 -8.84 26.11
N HIS A 59 4.92 -9.70 27.09
CA HIS A 59 6.27 -10.15 27.43
C HIS A 59 6.94 -11.03 26.36
N ASP A 60 6.14 -11.61 25.45
CA ASP A 60 6.63 -12.44 24.36
C ASP A 60 6.89 -11.64 23.08
N ILE A 61 6.52 -10.36 23.04
CA ILE A 61 6.56 -9.51 21.85
C ILE A 61 7.51 -8.33 22.05
N ASN A 62 8.45 -8.18 21.12
CA ASN A 62 9.38 -7.07 21.08
C ASN A 62 9.17 -6.26 19.79
N ILE A 63 8.45 -5.14 19.91
CA ILE A 63 8.38 -4.11 18.88
C ILE A 63 9.36 -3.00 19.28
N THR A 64 10.45 -2.88 18.53
CA THR A 64 11.43 -1.80 18.74
C THR A 64 11.18 -0.70 17.73
N ILE A 65 10.96 0.53 18.21
CA ILE A 65 10.76 1.70 17.36
C ILE A 65 12.11 2.27 16.94
N PHE A 66 12.30 2.48 15.65
CA PHE A 66 13.46 3.16 15.08
C PHE A 66 13.00 4.42 14.34
N GLU A 67 13.42 5.58 14.81
CA GLU A 67 13.24 6.81 14.04
C GLU A 67 14.25 6.84 12.89
N ALA A 68 13.75 6.83 11.66
CA ALA A 68 14.56 6.86 10.46
C ALA A 68 13.84 7.61 9.34
N ASP A 69 14.45 8.70 8.90
CA ASP A 69 14.16 9.25 7.57
C ASP A 69 14.79 8.32 6.53
N LEU A 70 14.07 8.03 5.45
CA LEU A 70 14.57 7.20 4.36
C LEU A 70 15.84 7.77 3.71
N LEU A 71 16.04 9.10 3.75
CA LEU A 71 17.23 9.75 3.22
C LEU A 71 18.44 9.67 4.19
N ASP A 72 18.23 9.33 5.46
CA ASP A 72 19.30 9.05 6.41
C ASP A 72 19.69 7.56 6.34
N ALA A 73 20.67 7.25 5.49
CA ALA A 73 21.17 5.89 5.31
C ALA A 73 21.68 5.24 6.61
N VAL A 74 22.19 6.02 7.57
CA VAL A 74 22.68 5.49 8.85
C VAL A 74 21.50 5.11 9.75
N ALA A 75 20.46 5.94 9.82
CA ALA A 75 19.24 5.62 10.55
C ALA A 75 18.50 4.41 9.94
N VAL A 76 18.39 4.36 8.61
CA VAL A 76 17.82 3.20 7.90
C VAL A 76 18.62 1.92 8.19
N ALA A 77 19.95 1.99 8.13
CA ALA A 77 20.79 0.82 8.43
C ALA A 77 20.61 0.32 9.86
N ARG A 78 20.53 1.21 10.86
CA ARG A 78 20.27 0.82 12.26
C ARG A 78 18.94 0.09 12.44
N ALA A 79 17.91 0.48 11.70
CA ALA A 79 16.60 -0.18 11.77
C ALA A 79 16.60 -1.59 11.15
N ILE A 80 17.49 -1.84 10.18
CA ILE A 80 17.58 -3.10 9.42
C ILE A 80 18.62 -4.06 10.00
N GLU A 81 19.55 -3.57 10.81
CA GLU A 81 20.53 -4.39 11.52
C GLU A 81 19.84 -5.54 12.28
N ASP A 82 20.43 -6.74 12.22
CA ASP A 82 19.93 -7.99 12.78
C ASP A 82 18.54 -8.46 12.29
N CYS A 83 17.99 -7.88 11.22
CA CYS A 83 16.76 -8.36 10.59
C CYS A 83 17.01 -9.46 9.57
N HIS A 84 16.16 -10.48 9.59
CA HIS A 84 16.12 -11.54 8.58
C HIS A 84 15.35 -11.10 7.33
N GLY A 85 14.33 -10.26 7.50
CA GLY A 85 13.48 -9.76 6.41
C GLY A 85 13.24 -8.26 6.50
N VAL A 86 12.99 -7.63 5.36
CA VAL A 86 12.58 -6.22 5.31
C VAL A 86 11.32 -6.07 4.48
N PHE A 87 10.33 -5.40 5.04
CA PHE A 87 9.15 -4.92 4.34
C PHE A 87 9.29 -3.40 4.13
N HIS A 88 9.64 -3.00 2.91
CA HIS A 88 9.82 -1.61 2.57
C HIS A 88 8.49 -0.98 2.15
N VAL A 89 7.73 -0.51 3.14
CA VAL A 89 6.42 0.14 2.98
C VAL A 89 6.52 1.68 2.93
N ALA A 90 7.57 2.27 3.52
CA ALA A 90 7.71 3.72 3.61
C ALA A 90 7.91 4.35 2.23
N SER A 91 7.08 5.36 1.93
CA SER A 91 7.21 6.20 0.75
C SER A 91 6.38 7.46 0.98
N PRO A 92 6.81 8.64 0.50
CA PRO A 92 5.95 9.82 0.47
C PRO A 92 4.66 9.54 -0.30
N CYS A 93 3.52 9.93 0.28
CA CYS A 93 2.20 9.82 -0.31
C CYS A 93 1.31 10.90 0.33
N THR A 94 1.27 12.07 -0.31
CA THR A 94 0.57 13.26 0.19
C THR A 94 -0.81 13.38 -0.46
N LEU A 95 -1.73 14.03 0.25
CA LEU A 95 -3.03 14.46 -0.30
C LEU A 95 -2.92 15.78 -1.09
N GLU A 96 -1.85 16.52 -0.83
CA GLU A 96 -1.56 17.82 -1.43
C GLU A 96 -0.57 17.65 -2.58
N ASP A 97 -0.72 18.50 -3.60
CA ASP A 97 0.23 18.57 -4.70
C ASP A 97 1.60 19.08 -4.18
N PRO A 98 2.70 18.43 -4.56
CA PRO A 98 4.03 18.79 -4.07
C PRO A 98 4.47 20.15 -4.63
N THR A 99 5.14 20.95 -3.80
CA THR A 99 5.73 22.22 -4.26
C THR A 99 7.06 21.98 -4.99
N ASP A 100 7.90 21.11 -4.44
CA ASP A 100 9.08 20.53 -5.09
C ASP A 100 8.90 19.01 -5.22
N PRO A 101 8.34 18.53 -6.34
CA PRO A 101 8.12 17.09 -6.54
C PRO A 101 9.40 16.26 -6.53
N GLN A 102 10.55 16.85 -6.86
CA GLN A 102 11.81 16.13 -6.79
C GLN A 102 12.22 15.88 -5.35
N ALA A 103 12.26 16.91 -4.51
CA ALA A 103 12.63 16.78 -3.11
C ALA A 103 11.58 16.03 -2.28
N GLU A 104 10.30 16.24 -2.55
CA GLU A 104 9.20 15.73 -1.71
C GLU A 104 8.77 14.31 -2.07
N LEU A 105 8.85 13.91 -3.34
CA LEU A 105 8.36 12.60 -3.81
C LEU A 105 9.44 11.74 -4.46
N VAL A 106 10.12 12.24 -5.49
CA VAL A 106 10.99 11.41 -6.34
C VAL A 106 12.26 11.00 -5.60
N LEU A 107 12.97 11.95 -4.98
CA LEU A 107 14.22 11.68 -4.27
C LEU A 107 14.01 10.72 -3.09
N PRO A 108 13.04 10.91 -2.18
CA PRO A 108 12.83 9.97 -1.09
C PRO A 108 12.35 8.60 -1.57
N ALA A 109 11.57 8.51 -2.65
CA ALA A 109 11.17 7.22 -3.22
C ALA A 109 12.36 6.47 -3.84
N VAL A 110 13.24 7.14 -4.57
CA VAL A 110 14.38 6.51 -5.24
C VAL A 110 15.53 6.25 -4.26
N GLN A 111 16.06 7.31 -3.65
CA GLN A 111 17.22 7.20 -2.76
C GLN A 111 16.86 6.46 -1.47
N GLY A 112 15.64 6.63 -0.96
CA GLY A 112 15.15 5.89 0.20
C GLY A 112 15.11 4.38 -0.04
N THR A 113 14.57 3.96 -1.19
CA THR A 113 14.59 2.55 -1.57
C THR A 113 16.02 2.03 -1.73
N LEU A 114 16.92 2.79 -2.36
CA LEU A 114 18.33 2.39 -2.48
C LEU A 114 19.02 2.26 -1.12
N ASN A 115 18.76 3.16 -0.18
CA ASN A 115 19.30 3.09 1.18
C ASN A 115 18.84 1.81 1.91
N VAL A 116 17.57 1.46 1.78
CA VAL A 116 17.02 0.22 2.34
C VAL A 116 17.67 -1.02 1.71
N LEU A 117 17.81 -1.06 0.38
CA LEU A 117 18.42 -2.20 -0.31
C LEU A 117 19.90 -2.33 0.00
N GLN A 118 20.64 -1.21 0.13
CA GLN A 118 22.04 -1.21 0.55
C GLN A 118 22.20 -1.75 1.96
N ALA A 119 21.35 -1.34 2.91
CA ALA A 119 21.35 -1.87 4.26
C ALA A 119 20.99 -3.36 4.29
N ALA A 120 19.96 -3.77 3.55
CA ALA A 120 19.56 -5.16 3.44
C ALA A 120 20.68 -6.06 2.90
N LEU A 121 21.37 -5.61 1.84
CA LEU A 121 22.55 -6.29 1.30
C LEU A 121 23.68 -6.37 2.33
N ARG A 122 23.97 -5.26 3.03
CA ARG A 122 25.05 -5.19 4.03
C ARG A 122 24.85 -6.17 5.18
N PHE A 123 23.61 -6.33 5.65
CA PHE A 123 23.29 -7.18 6.79
C PHE A 123 22.82 -8.59 6.40
N GLY A 124 22.83 -8.94 5.11
CA GLY A 124 22.49 -10.29 4.66
C GLY A 124 21.00 -10.65 4.85
N VAL A 125 20.11 -9.67 4.71
CA VAL A 125 18.65 -9.88 4.74
C VAL A 125 18.27 -10.90 3.67
N ARG A 126 17.43 -11.89 4.01
CA ARG A 126 17.06 -12.97 3.08
C ARG A 126 16.23 -12.50 1.89
N ARG A 127 15.37 -11.51 2.10
CA ARG A 127 14.42 -10.97 1.12
C ARG A 127 13.91 -9.61 1.54
N VAL A 128 13.81 -8.70 0.58
CA VAL A 128 13.10 -7.42 0.72
C VAL A 128 11.77 -7.51 -0.03
N VAL A 129 10.66 -7.30 0.69
CA VAL A 129 9.34 -7.08 0.07
C VAL A 129 9.13 -5.59 -0.11
N LEU A 130 9.17 -5.12 -1.35
CA LEU A 130 8.98 -3.72 -1.72
C LEU A 130 7.50 -3.42 -1.95
N THR A 131 6.94 -2.48 -1.22
CA THR A 131 5.60 -1.96 -1.50
C THR A 131 5.69 -0.92 -2.62
N SER A 132 5.49 -1.36 -3.87
CA SER A 132 5.26 -0.48 -5.01
C SER A 132 3.78 -0.02 -5.01
N SER A 133 3.19 0.23 -6.17
CA SER A 133 1.81 0.69 -6.31
C SER A 133 1.30 0.40 -7.72
N ILE A 134 -0.02 0.29 -7.90
CA ILE A 134 -0.60 0.40 -9.25
C ILE A 134 -0.16 1.70 -9.97
N SER A 135 0.26 2.74 -9.25
CA SER A 135 0.82 3.96 -9.84
C SER A 135 2.18 3.76 -10.53
N ALA A 136 2.84 2.61 -10.35
CA ALA A 136 4.00 2.18 -11.16
C ALA A 136 3.60 1.35 -12.39
N MET A 137 2.31 1.04 -12.53
CA MET A 137 1.71 0.29 -13.63
C MET A 137 0.84 1.18 -14.54
N VAL A 138 0.18 2.19 -13.95
CA VAL A 138 -0.68 3.19 -14.60
C VAL A 138 -0.39 4.59 -14.05
N PRO A 139 -0.65 5.69 -14.79
CA PRO A 139 -1.30 5.76 -16.10
C PRO A 139 -0.40 5.30 -17.25
N ASN A 140 -0.98 4.62 -18.22
CA ASN A 140 -0.35 4.30 -19.50
C ASN A 140 -1.42 4.33 -20.61
N PRO A 141 -1.69 5.49 -21.22
CA PRO A 141 -2.70 5.62 -22.27
C PRO A 141 -2.37 4.83 -23.54
N SER A 142 -1.10 4.46 -23.72
CA SER A 142 -0.63 3.66 -24.85
C SER A 142 -0.76 2.15 -24.59
N TRP A 143 -1.27 1.74 -23.43
CA TRP A 143 -1.48 0.33 -23.12
C TRP A 143 -2.48 -0.29 -24.11
N PRO A 144 -2.21 -1.51 -24.65
CA PRO A 144 -3.07 -2.09 -25.67
C PRO A 144 -4.53 -2.19 -25.21
N PRO A 145 -5.48 -1.64 -25.99
CA PRO A 145 -6.90 -1.77 -25.65
C PRO A 145 -7.27 -3.25 -25.61
N ASN A 146 -8.10 -3.63 -24.64
CA ASN A 146 -8.53 -5.02 -24.38
C ASN A 146 -7.49 -5.97 -23.77
N LYS A 147 -6.28 -5.52 -23.44
CA LYS A 147 -5.36 -6.29 -22.61
C LYS A 147 -5.53 -5.88 -21.14
N PRO A 148 -5.91 -6.80 -20.23
CA PRO A 148 -5.89 -6.50 -18.79
C PRO A 148 -4.50 -6.00 -18.37
N PHE A 149 -4.46 -5.03 -17.45
CA PHE A 149 -3.21 -4.67 -16.81
C PHE A 149 -2.73 -5.88 -15.98
N ASP A 150 -1.46 -6.22 -16.14
CA ASP A 150 -0.76 -7.32 -15.49
C ASP A 150 0.62 -6.85 -15.06
N GLU A 151 1.41 -7.69 -14.41
CA GLU A 151 2.70 -7.28 -13.85
C GLU A 151 3.80 -6.98 -14.90
N SER A 152 3.50 -7.13 -16.20
CA SER A 152 4.35 -6.64 -17.29
C SER A 152 4.15 -5.15 -17.59
N SER A 153 3.09 -4.53 -17.07
CA SER A 153 2.75 -3.15 -17.37
C SER A 153 3.58 -2.14 -16.55
N TRP A 154 3.88 -1.02 -17.17
CA TRP A 154 4.58 0.10 -16.54
C TRP A 154 3.88 1.41 -16.87
N THR A 155 3.93 2.32 -15.91
CA THR A 155 3.48 3.71 -16.09
C THR A 155 4.25 4.40 -17.21
N ASP A 156 3.54 5.20 -18.00
CA ASP A 156 4.10 6.11 -18.97
C ASP A 156 4.66 7.36 -18.25
N LEU A 157 5.98 7.40 -18.10
CA LEU A 157 6.67 8.48 -17.40
C LEU A 157 6.54 9.83 -18.11
N ASP A 158 6.50 9.84 -19.44
CA ASP A 158 6.42 11.07 -20.22
C ASP A 158 5.01 11.66 -20.12
N TYR A 159 3.99 10.81 -20.19
CA TYR A 159 2.60 11.18 -19.92
C TYR A 159 2.44 11.81 -18.53
N CYS A 160 3.00 11.17 -17.50
CA CYS A 160 2.91 11.67 -16.11
C CYS A 160 3.63 12.99 -15.91
N LYS A 161 4.88 13.13 -16.38
CA LYS A 161 5.66 14.36 -16.24
C LYS A 161 5.00 15.54 -16.97
N ALA A 162 4.49 15.31 -18.17
CA ALA A 162 3.78 16.35 -18.95
C ALA A 162 2.51 16.86 -18.25
N ARG A 163 1.92 16.07 -17.34
CA ARG A 163 0.71 16.38 -16.57
C ARG A 163 0.98 16.62 -15.08
N GLN A 164 2.25 16.75 -14.69
CA GLN A 164 2.68 16.97 -13.30
C GLN A 164 2.17 15.89 -12.32
N LYS A 165 1.96 14.66 -12.79
CA LYS A 165 1.55 13.51 -11.96
C LYS A 165 2.79 12.85 -11.35
N TRP A 166 3.28 13.44 -10.27
CA TRP A 166 4.59 13.08 -9.72
C TRP A 166 4.61 11.85 -8.82
N TYR A 167 3.50 11.48 -8.19
CA TYR A 167 3.43 10.24 -7.39
C TYR A 167 3.61 8.96 -8.26
N PRO A 168 2.93 8.81 -9.43
CA PRO A 168 3.26 7.74 -10.37
C PRO A 168 4.72 7.75 -10.83
N VAL A 169 5.30 8.93 -11.08
CA VAL A 169 6.72 9.07 -11.45
C VAL A 169 7.63 8.55 -10.33
N SER A 170 7.40 8.96 -9.08
CA SER A 170 8.24 8.58 -7.95
C SER A 170 8.18 7.08 -7.68
N LYS A 171 6.97 6.47 -7.67
CA LYS A 171 6.80 5.02 -7.49
C LYS A 171 7.44 4.22 -8.63
N THR A 172 7.28 4.67 -9.87
CA THR A 172 7.87 4.01 -11.04
C THR A 172 9.41 4.04 -10.97
N LEU A 173 9.99 5.22 -10.69
CA LEU A 173 11.45 5.37 -10.64
C LEU A 173 12.06 4.64 -9.43
N GLY A 174 11.40 4.67 -8.28
CA GLY A 174 11.84 3.93 -7.09
C GLY A 174 11.86 2.42 -7.33
N GLU A 175 10.82 1.88 -7.97
CA GLU A 175 10.78 0.45 -8.31
C GLU A 175 11.82 0.07 -9.38
N LYS A 176 12.01 0.89 -10.42
CA LYS A 176 13.08 0.64 -11.42
C LYS A 176 14.47 0.63 -10.78
N ALA A 177 14.76 1.59 -9.91
CA ALA A 177 16.01 1.63 -9.17
C ALA A 177 16.20 0.39 -8.27
N ALA A 178 15.11 -0.13 -7.69
CA ALA A 178 15.15 -1.36 -6.92
C ALA A 178 15.50 -2.58 -7.78
N TRP A 179 14.89 -2.70 -8.97
CA TRP A 179 15.20 -3.78 -9.92
C TRP A 179 16.64 -3.73 -10.41
N ASP A 180 17.12 -2.54 -10.81
CA ASP A 180 18.51 -2.34 -11.24
C ASP A 180 19.50 -2.72 -10.13
N PHE A 181 19.20 -2.36 -8.88
CA PHE A 181 20.03 -2.72 -7.73
C PHE A 181 20.01 -4.23 -7.46
N ALA A 182 18.82 -4.84 -7.46
CA ALA A 182 18.64 -6.27 -7.20
C ALA A 182 19.38 -7.13 -8.24
N GLU A 183 19.23 -6.81 -9.53
CA GLU A 183 19.92 -7.52 -10.62
C GLU A 183 21.44 -7.39 -10.50
N LYS A 184 21.93 -6.19 -10.18
CA LYS A 184 23.37 -5.94 -10.05
C LYS A 184 24.01 -6.65 -8.86
N HIS A 185 23.29 -6.77 -7.74
CA HIS A 185 23.85 -7.24 -6.47
C HIS A 185 23.38 -8.65 -6.06
N GLY A 186 22.44 -9.25 -6.79
CA GLY A 186 21.89 -10.56 -6.46
C GLY A 186 21.04 -10.57 -5.18
N LEU A 187 20.47 -9.43 -4.80
CA LEU A 187 19.59 -9.31 -3.64
C LEU A 187 18.19 -9.80 -4.01
N ASP A 188 17.60 -10.68 -3.19
CA ASP A 188 16.23 -11.15 -3.38
C ASP A 188 15.23 -10.03 -3.05
N VAL A 189 14.57 -9.51 -4.08
CA VAL A 189 13.56 -8.47 -3.98
C VAL A 189 12.27 -8.94 -4.66
N VAL A 190 11.15 -8.79 -3.96
CA VAL A 190 9.81 -9.02 -4.49
C VAL A 190 8.99 -7.74 -4.36
N ALA A 191 8.38 -7.28 -5.44
CA ALA A 191 7.56 -6.07 -5.44
C ALA A 191 6.07 -6.40 -5.45
N ILE A 192 5.31 -5.79 -4.54
CA ILE A 192 3.84 -5.83 -4.54
C ILE A 192 3.27 -4.50 -5.04
N HIS A 193 2.17 -4.55 -5.78
CA HIS A 193 1.49 -3.38 -6.36
C HIS A 193 0.05 -3.34 -5.86
N PRO A 194 -0.20 -2.81 -4.65
CA PRO A 194 -1.54 -2.61 -4.16
C PRO A 194 -2.32 -1.66 -5.04
N ALA A 195 -3.58 -2.00 -5.33
CA ALA A 195 -4.57 -1.07 -5.86
C ALA A 195 -5.02 -0.07 -4.79
N THR A 196 -6.13 0.66 -5.01
CA THR A 196 -6.64 1.62 -4.02
C THR A 196 -6.97 0.91 -2.71
N CYS A 197 -6.10 1.10 -1.71
CA CYS A 197 -6.16 0.37 -0.47
C CYS A 197 -7.23 0.96 0.47
N LEU A 198 -8.20 0.15 0.88
CA LEU A 198 -9.33 0.53 1.74
C LEU A 198 -9.41 -0.38 2.96
N GLY A 199 -10.06 0.09 4.02
CA GLY A 199 -10.32 -0.66 5.24
C GLY A 199 -10.10 0.20 6.49
N PRO A 200 -10.08 -0.40 7.70
CA PRO A 200 -10.01 0.36 8.93
C PRO A 200 -8.66 1.05 9.12
N LEU A 201 -8.67 2.32 9.53
CA LEU A 201 -7.47 3.09 9.84
C LEU A 201 -7.00 2.70 11.25
N LEU A 202 -5.86 2.01 11.36
CA LEU A 202 -5.26 1.70 12.67
C LEU A 202 -4.43 2.87 13.19
N GLN A 203 -3.79 3.61 12.29
CA GLN A 203 -2.98 4.77 12.61
C GLN A 203 -3.82 5.93 13.20
N PRO A 204 -3.26 6.74 14.09
CA PRO A 204 -3.95 7.87 14.69
C PRO A 204 -4.22 8.98 13.65
N SER A 205 -5.43 9.56 13.72
CA SER A 205 -5.92 10.86 13.24
C SER A 205 -5.53 11.42 11.85
N THR A 206 -4.75 10.72 11.03
CA THR A 206 -4.38 11.17 9.69
C THR A 206 -5.03 10.27 8.64
N LEU A 207 -5.79 10.90 7.76
CA LEU A 207 -6.38 10.26 6.60
C LEU A 207 -5.30 9.99 5.54
N ASN A 208 -5.20 8.75 5.08
CA ASN A 208 -4.31 8.38 3.98
C ASN A 208 -4.95 8.66 2.61
N ALA A 209 -4.10 8.84 1.59
CA ALA A 209 -4.53 9.18 0.23
C ALA A 209 -5.61 8.24 -0.34
N SER A 210 -5.44 6.93 -0.21
CA SER A 210 -6.41 5.97 -0.77
C SER A 210 -7.77 5.98 -0.09
N CYS A 211 -7.85 6.17 1.24
CA CYS A 211 -9.13 6.32 1.93
C CYS A 211 -9.78 7.68 1.66
N ALA A 212 -8.99 8.70 1.32
CA ALA A 212 -9.53 9.99 0.89
C ALA A 212 -10.25 9.92 -0.46
N VAL A 213 -9.85 9.03 -1.38
CA VAL A 213 -10.59 8.77 -2.63
C VAL A 213 -12.04 8.34 -2.31
N LEU A 214 -12.21 7.39 -1.40
CA LEU A 214 -13.54 6.97 -0.95
C LEU A 214 -14.27 8.09 -0.20
N LEU A 215 -13.59 8.84 0.67
CA LEU A 215 -14.21 9.94 1.42
C LEU A 215 -14.74 11.04 0.48
N ASN A 216 -13.93 11.44 -0.51
CA ASN A 216 -14.31 12.46 -1.49
C ASN A 216 -15.50 11.99 -2.34
N LEU A 217 -15.50 10.73 -2.76
CA LEU A 217 -16.64 10.14 -3.46
C LEU A 217 -17.92 10.18 -2.61
N LEU A 218 -17.83 9.86 -1.31
CA LEU A 218 -18.96 9.95 -0.37
C LEU A 218 -19.42 11.39 -0.12
N HIS A 219 -18.56 12.38 -0.34
CA HIS A 219 -18.91 13.80 -0.34
C HIS A 219 -19.38 14.33 -1.70
N GLY A 220 -19.55 13.45 -2.70
CA GLY A 220 -20.09 13.81 -4.00
C GLY A 220 -19.07 14.33 -5.02
N SER A 221 -17.78 14.04 -4.82
CA SER A 221 -16.75 14.31 -5.83
C SER A 221 -17.08 13.64 -7.16
N ASP A 222 -16.83 14.38 -8.25
CA ASP A 222 -16.98 13.98 -9.65
C ASP A 222 -15.63 13.63 -10.31
N ASP A 223 -14.56 13.45 -9.51
CA ASP A 223 -13.24 13.04 -10.02
C ASP A 223 -13.35 11.64 -10.62
N THR A 224 -13.00 11.53 -11.91
CA THR A 224 -13.11 10.29 -12.69
C THR A 224 -12.03 9.28 -12.35
N GLN A 225 -10.94 9.67 -11.67
CA GLN A 225 -9.73 8.85 -11.49
C GLN A 225 -9.17 8.36 -12.84
N GLU A 226 -9.33 9.14 -13.91
CA GLU A 226 -8.99 8.77 -15.28
C GLU A 226 -7.54 8.31 -15.37
N TYR A 227 -7.31 7.11 -15.92
CA TYR A 227 -6.02 6.42 -16.03
C TYR A 227 -5.26 6.11 -14.72
N HIS A 228 -5.74 6.49 -13.54
CA HIS A 228 -5.03 6.22 -12.27
C HIS A 228 -5.65 5.09 -11.46
N TRP A 229 -6.81 4.61 -11.88
CA TRP A 229 -7.59 3.58 -11.21
C TRP A 229 -7.41 2.20 -11.87
N LEU A 230 -7.17 1.19 -11.04
CA LEU A 230 -7.23 -0.22 -11.43
C LEU A 230 -8.13 -1.06 -10.51
N GLY A 231 -8.85 -0.45 -9.57
CA GLY A 231 -9.67 -1.16 -8.59
C GLY A 231 -9.27 -0.83 -7.15
N ALA A 232 -9.83 -1.60 -6.22
CA ALA A 232 -9.58 -1.44 -4.80
C ALA A 232 -9.13 -2.75 -4.16
N VAL A 233 -8.60 -2.68 -2.94
CA VAL A 233 -8.15 -3.85 -2.18
C VAL A 233 -8.27 -3.58 -0.70
N HIS A 234 -8.63 -4.60 0.08
CA HIS A 234 -8.67 -4.49 1.52
C HIS A 234 -7.23 -4.43 2.10
N VAL A 235 -6.96 -3.50 3.02
CA VAL A 235 -5.63 -3.28 3.61
C VAL A 235 -5.06 -4.50 4.33
N GLN A 236 -5.91 -5.27 5.02
CA GLN A 236 -5.52 -6.55 5.60
C GLN A 236 -5.05 -7.56 4.54
N ASP A 237 -5.64 -7.56 3.34
CA ASP A 237 -5.23 -8.47 2.27
C ASP A 237 -3.89 -8.05 1.68
N VAL A 238 -3.61 -6.74 1.61
CA VAL A 238 -2.28 -6.22 1.26
C VAL A 238 -1.23 -6.66 2.27
N ALA A 239 -1.54 -6.59 3.57
CA ALA A 239 -0.64 -7.05 4.63
C ALA A 239 -0.39 -8.58 4.54
N LYS A 240 -1.44 -9.38 4.36
CA LYS A 240 -1.33 -10.83 4.15
C LYS A 240 -0.54 -11.19 2.89
N ALA A 241 -0.79 -10.48 1.78
CA ALA A 241 -0.07 -10.71 0.54
C ALA A 241 1.43 -10.38 0.68
N GLN A 242 1.79 -9.29 1.34
CA GLN A 242 3.19 -8.98 1.64
C GLN A 242 3.86 -10.10 2.42
N LEU A 243 3.20 -10.61 3.46
CA LEU A 243 3.72 -11.73 4.24
C LEU A 243 3.83 -13.02 3.42
N LEU A 244 2.79 -13.36 2.63
CA LEU A 244 2.80 -14.52 1.73
C LEU A 244 3.99 -14.48 0.78
N LEU A 245 4.27 -13.30 0.19
CA LEU A 245 5.42 -13.10 -0.70
C LEU A 245 6.76 -13.21 0.03
N PHE A 246 6.84 -12.76 1.28
CA PHE A 246 8.04 -12.94 2.10
C PHE A 246 8.29 -14.41 2.42
N GLU A 247 7.25 -15.16 2.76
CA GLU A 247 7.36 -16.56 3.23
C GLU A 247 7.46 -17.59 2.10
N THR A 248 7.00 -17.27 0.89
CA THR A 248 7.01 -18.19 -0.25
C THR A 248 8.37 -18.18 -0.94
N PRO A 249 9.22 -19.23 -0.84
CA PRO A 249 10.58 -19.18 -1.38
C PRO A 249 10.64 -18.94 -2.90
N ALA A 250 9.67 -19.49 -3.64
CA ALA A 250 9.58 -19.36 -5.10
C ALA A 250 8.99 -18.03 -5.59
N ALA A 251 8.52 -17.14 -4.69
CA ALA A 251 7.99 -15.84 -5.10
C ALA A 251 9.11 -14.97 -5.68
N SER A 252 8.84 -14.35 -6.83
CA SER A 252 9.83 -13.53 -7.54
C SER A 252 9.18 -12.48 -8.45
N GLY A 253 9.87 -11.36 -8.65
CA GLY A 253 9.40 -10.29 -9.53
C GLY A 253 8.25 -9.49 -8.91
N ARG A 254 7.31 -9.09 -9.78
CA ARG A 254 6.22 -8.15 -9.48
C ARG A 254 4.88 -8.87 -9.26
N TYR A 255 4.09 -8.45 -8.29
CA TYR A 255 2.77 -9.00 -7.98
C TYR A 255 1.71 -7.89 -7.90
N LEU A 256 0.67 -7.95 -8.73
CA LEU A 256 -0.50 -7.07 -8.64
C LEU A 256 -1.37 -7.53 -7.47
N CYS A 257 -1.76 -6.59 -6.59
CA CYS A 257 -2.56 -6.87 -5.40
C CYS A 257 -3.87 -6.10 -5.45
N THR A 258 -4.90 -6.77 -5.96
CA THR A 258 -6.25 -6.24 -6.13
C THR A 258 -7.28 -7.37 -6.10
N ASN A 259 -8.52 -7.05 -5.74
CA ASN A 259 -9.63 -8.01 -5.84
C ASN A 259 -10.27 -8.09 -7.23
N GLY A 260 -9.75 -7.29 -8.18
CA GLY A 260 -10.16 -7.26 -9.57
C GLY A 260 -9.87 -5.89 -10.17
N THR A 261 -9.80 -5.85 -11.50
CA THR A 261 -9.74 -4.59 -12.24
C THR A 261 -11.12 -4.25 -12.80
N PHE A 262 -11.57 -3.02 -12.53
CA PHE A 262 -12.90 -2.54 -12.90
C PHE A 262 -12.92 -1.00 -12.98
N GLN A 263 -13.90 -0.46 -13.70
CA GLN A 263 -14.10 0.99 -13.83
C GLN A 263 -14.38 1.66 -12.48
N PHE A 264 -13.91 2.89 -12.31
CA PHE A 264 -14.23 3.72 -11.14
C PHE A 264 -15.73 4.03 -11.06
N SER A 265 -16.42 4.17 -12.19
CA SER A 265 -17.89 4.27 -12.23
C SER A 265 -18.58 3.06 -11.58
N HIS A 266 -18.11 1.84 -11.85
CA HIS A 266 -18.64 0.61 -11.22
C HIS A 266 -18.34 0.56 -9.72
N PHE A 267 -17.17 1.06 -9.30
CA PHE A 267 -16.87 1.25 -7.89
C PHE A 267 -17.87 2.22 -7.24
N ALA A 268 -18.09 3.38 -7.85
CA ALA A 268 -19.02 4.40 -7.36
C ALA A 268 -20.47 3.88 -7.26
N ASP A 269 -20.92 3.12 -8.25
CA ASP A 269 -22.23 2.44 -8.21
C ASP A 269 -22.32 1.44 -7.04
N THR A 270 -21.24 0.71 -6.77
CA THR A 270 -21.16 -0.21 -5.63
C THR A 270 -21.26 0.55 -4.32
N VAL A 271 -20.49 1.64 -4.16
CA VAL A 271 -20.56 2.49 -2.96
C VAL A 271 -21.96 3.11 -2.80
N SER A 272 -22.59 3.56 -3.89
CA SER A 272 -23.94 4.15 -3.87
C SER A 272 -25.01 3.16 -3.42
N LYS A 273 -24.92 1.89 -3.84
CA LYS A 273 -25.82 0.82 -3.37
C LYS A 273 -25.62 0.51 -1.88
N LEU A 274 -24.37 0.56 -1.40
CA LEU A 274 -24.03 0.29 0.00
C LEU A 274 -24.44 1.45 0.93
N TYR A 275 -24.34 2.69 0.44
CA TYR A 275 -24.60 3.90 1.21
C TYR A 275 -25.45 4.93 0.43
N PRO A 276 -26.73 4.63 0.16
CA PRO A 276 -27.61 5.50 -0.63
C PRO A 276 -27.93 6.85 0.04
N GLN A 277 -27.60 7.02 1.32
CA GLN A 277 -27.82 8.26 2.07
C GLN A 277 -26.80 9.37 1.76
N PHE A 278 -25.67 9.05 1.12
CA PHE A 278 -24.65 10.04 0.79
C PHE A 278 -24.84 10.59 -0.63
N PRO A 279 -24.40 11.83 -0.91
CA PRO A 279 -24.60 12.50 -2.20
C PRO A 279 -23.60 12.03 -3.27
N LEU A 280 -23.50 10.72 -3.53
CA LEU A 280 -22.54 10.20 -4.52
C LEU A 280 -22.84 10.70 -5.94
N HIS A 281 -21.80 11.15 -6.65
CA HIS A 281 -21.87 11.45 -8.06
C HIS A 281 -22.16 10.18 -8.89
N ARG A 282 -22.97 10.30 -9.93
CA ARG A 282 -23.28 9.21 -10.87
C ARG A 282 -22.56 9.46 -12.19
N PHE A 283 -21.56 8.65 -12.47
CA PHE A 283 -20.81 8.71 -13.72
C PHE A 283 -21.63 8.12 -14.87
N SER A 284 -21.86 8.89 -15.93
CA SER A 284 -22.64 8.44 -17.10
C SER A 284 -21.79 7.80 -18.21
N GLU A 285 -20.48 7.99 -18.15
CA GLU A 285 -19.51 7.53 -19.15
C GLU A 285 -18.44 6.64 -18.52
N GLU A 286 -17.63 5.97 -19.35
CA GLU A 286 -16.45 5.24 -18.87
C GLU A 286 -15.45 6.20 -18.22
N THR A 287 -14.99 5.85 -17.03
CA THR A 287 -14.03 6.66 -16.27
C THR A 287 -12.57 6.35 -16.61
N GLN A 288 -12.29 5.12 -17.07
CA GLN A 288 -10.98 4.67 -17.53
C GLN A 288 -11.10 4.14 -18.97
N PRO A 289 -10.95 5.00 -19.99
CA PRO A 289 -11.04 4.62 -21.38
C PRO A 289 -10.12 3.45 -21.73
N GLY A 290 -10.67 2.39 -22.34
CA GLY A 290 -9.90 1.23 -22.80
C GLY A 290 -9.46 0.26 -21.70
N LEU A 291 -9.79 0.51 -20.42
CA LEU A 291 -9.53 -0.43 -19.33
C LEU A 291 -10.32 -1.73 -19.55
N LYS A 292 -9.61 -2.84 -19.69
CA LYS A 292 -10.21 -4.17 -19.71
C LYS A 292 -10.40 -4.69 -18.29
N GLU A 293 -11.65 -4.84 -17.87
CA GLU A 293 -11.98 -5.45 -16.58
C GLU A 293 -11.55 -6.91 -16.50
N CYS A 294 -11.07 -7.31 -15.32
CA CYS A 294 -10.62 -8.67 -15.04
C CYS A 294 -10.81 -8.97 -13.55
N LYS A 295 -11.67 -9.94 -13.21
CA LYS A 295 -11.93 -10.34 -11.82
C LYS A 295 -10.70 -10.94 -11.14
N ASP A 296 -9.96 -11.79 -11.87
CA ASP A 296 -8.79 -12.48 -11.34
C ASP A 296 -7.49 -11.76 -11.73
N ALA A 297 -7.49 -10.42 -11.76
CA ALA A 297 -6.35 -9.62 -12.21
C ALA A 297 -5.07 -9.89 -11.39
N ALA A 298 -5.21 -10.12 -10.08
CA ALA A 298 -4.13 -10.52 -9.18
C ALA A 298 -3.78 -12.02 -9.31
N LYS A 299 -3.79 -12.57 -10.53
CA LYS A 299 -3.69 -14.01 -10.80
C LYS A 299 -2.47 -14.64 -10.12
N ARG A 300 -1.33 -13.96 -10.14
CA ARG A 300 -0.10 -14.48 -9.53
C ARG A 300 -0.21 -14.65 -8.01
N LEU A 301 -0.92 -13.77 -7.31
CA LEU A 301 -1.18 -13.93 -5.87
C LEU A 301 -2.23 -15.01 -5.60
N ILE A 302 -3.28 -15.07 -6.43
CA ILE A 302 -4.33 -16.10 -6.35
C ILE A 302 -3.73 -17.49 -6.52
N ASP A 303 -2.82 -17.66 -7.50
CA ASP A 303 -2.12 -18.92 -7.76
C ASP A 303 -1.19 -19.34 -6.60
N LEU A 304 -0.78 -18.40 -5.73
CA LEU A 304 -0.08 -18.66 -4.46
C LEU A 304 -1.02 -18.96 -3.29
N GLY A 305 -2.33 -19.01 -3.51
CA GLY A 305 -3.35 -19.30 -2.50
C GLY A 305 -3.95 -18.07 -1.82
N MET A 306 -3.69 -16.87 -2.32
CA MET A 306 -4.32 -15.65 -1.78
C MET A 306 -5.83 -15.65 -2.08
N VAL A 307 -6.61 -15.38 -1.04
CA VAL A 307 -8.07 -15.19 -1.14
C VAL A 307 -8.38 -13.76 -0.73
N PHE A 308 -8.87 -12.97 -1.67
CA PHE A 308 -9.21 -11.57 -1.44
C PHE A 308 -10.61 -11.43 -0.85
N LYS A 309 -10.76 -10.47 0.06
CA LYS A 309 -12.05 -10.00 0.54
C LYS A 309 -12.83 -9.32 -0.60
N PRO A 310 -14.16 -9.44 -0.60
CA PRO A 310 -15.03 -8.63 -1.46
C PRO A 310 -14.74 -7.14 -1.34
N VAL A 311 -14.94 -6.37 -2.42
CA VAL A 311 -14.72 -4.92 -2.41
C VAL A 311 -15.68 -4.23 -1.45
N GLU A 312 -16.88 -4.77 -1.31
CA GLU A 312 -17.93 -4.28 -0.44
C GLU A 312 -17.50 -4.29 1.02
N ASP A 313 -16.77 -5.32 1.45
CA ASP A 313 -16.25 -5.41 2.82
C ASP A 313 -15.19 -4.34 3.06
N ALA A 314 -14.27 -4.14 2.10
CA ALA A 314 -13.26 -3.08 2.17
C ALA A 314 -13.88 -1.67 2.24
N VAL A 315 -14.96 -1.45 1.48
CA VAL A 315 -15.73 -0.21 1.52
C VAL A 315 -16.44 -0.06 2.87
N ARG A 316 -17.10 -1.11 3.37
CA ARG A 316 -17.84 -1.05 4.64
C ARG A 316 -16.92 -0.73 5.81
N ASP A 317 -15.84 -1.49 5.93
CA ASP A 317 -14.86 -1.35 7.00
C ASP A 317 -14.17 0.03 6.96
N ALA A 318 -13.90 0.55 5.75
CA ALA A 318 -13.38 1.91 5.59
C ALA A 318 -14.38 2.97 6.05
N VAL A 319 -15.64 2.88 5.62
CA VAL A 319 -16.69 3.86 5.99
C VAL A 319 -16.94 3.86 7.50
N GLU A 320 -17.02 2.69 8.13
CA GLU A 320 -17.17 2.58 9.58
C GLU A 320 -15.99 3.22 10.30
N SER A 321 -14.76 2.98 9.85
CA SER A 321 -13.57 3.59 10.43
C SER A 321 -13.51 5.11 10.22
N LEU A 322 -13.89 5.60 9.04
CA LEU A 322 -13.96 7.03 8.74
C LEU A 322 -14.98 7.74 9.65
N LYS A 323 -16.13 7.12 9.91
CA LYS A 323 -17.13 7.61 10.88
C LYS A 323 -16.58 7.61 12.30
N ALA A 324 -16.00 6.49 12.74
CA ALA A 324 -15.46 6.35 14.09
C ALA A 324 -14.34 7.36 14.40
N LYS A 325 -13.57 7.76 13.38
CA LYS A 325 -12.52 8.79 13.50
C LYS A 325 -12.99 10.21 13.20
N GLY A 326 -14.27 10.42 12.92
CA GLY A 326 -14.86 11.73 12.70
C GLY A 326 -14.56 12.37 11.34
N PHE A 327 -14.00 11.62 10.38
CA PHE A 327 -13.77 12.11 9.01
C PHE A 327 -15.05 12.18 8.19
N LEU A 328 -15.99 11.28 8.45
CA LEU A 328 -17.28 11.20 7.78
C LEU A 328 -18.40 11.41 8.79
N LYS A 329 -19.21 12.46 8.61
CA LYS A 329 -20.37 12.72 9.47
C LYS A 329 -21.52 11.80 9.08
N GLN A 330 -22.35 11.45 10.07
CA GLN A 330 -23.60 10.75 9.81
C GLN A 330 -24.62 11.78 9.31
N GLU A 331 -24.74 11.95 8.00
CA GLU A 331 -25.80 12.80 7.47
C GLU A 331 -27.15 12.09 7.62
N MET A 332 -27.99 12.62 8.51
CA MET A 332 -29.42 12.35 8.55
C MET A 332 -30.09 13.31 7.57
N TYR A 333 -30.17 12.94 6.29
CA TYR A 333 -31.16 13.61 5.44
C TYR A 333 -32.53 12.95 5.67
N PRO A 334 -33.60 13.75 5.89
CA PRO A 334 -34.94 13.21 6.00
C PRO A 334 -35.28 12.53 4.67
N SER A 335 -35.73 11.29 4.75
CA SER A 335 -36.42 10.63 3.63
C SER A 335 -37.56 11.55 3.17
N ASN A 336 -37.44 12.08 1.96
CA ASN A 336 -38.54 12.74 1.24
C ASN A 336 -39.56 11.73 0.76
#